data_AF-A0A7V3KEH6-F1
#
_entry.id   AF-A0A7V3KEH6-F1
#
_cell.length_a   1.000
_cell.length_b   1.000
_cell.length_c   1.000
_cell.angle_alpha   90.00
_cell.angle_beta   90.00
_cell.angle_gamma   90.00
#
_symmetry.space_group_name_H-M   'P 1'
#
loop_
_entity.id
_entity.type
_entity.pdbx_description
1 polymer ?
#
loop_
_entity_poly.entity_id
_entity_poly.type
_entity_poly.pdbx_seq_one_letter_code
_entity_poly.pdbx_strand_id
1 'polypeptide(L)'
;MMLIKKREFIMLSLLLLAGLAFSEPAPECIKDGVKYGVTRGSFRSEWWNYLERGMSYLEGGCYEAALADLDKAIELRKKQVKKEHDKRRARTYGLHFTDYFAHREKGVALYHLGRYEEAKKELMESLKWVDSERAREYLEMNESRLKALAH
;
A
#
# COMPACT_ATOMS: atom_id res chain seq x y z
N MET A 1 16.87 -58.92 -23.14
CA MET A 1 16.81 -58.27 -21.82
C MET A 1 17.08 -56.78 -22.01
N MET A 2 16.03 -55.96 -21.86
CA MET A 2 15.95 -54.49 -21.74
C MET A 2 16.93 -53.58 -22.51
N LEU A 3 16.46 -53.01 -23.63
CA LEU A 3 16.88 -51.69 -24.13
C LEU A 3 15.75 -50.70 -23.82
N ILE A 4 15.85 -50.03 -22.66
CA ILE A 4 14.90 -49.00 -22.24
C ILE A 4 15.21 -47.70 -23.00
N LYS A 5 14.19 -47.16 -23.67
CA LYS A 5 14.18 -45.96 -24.51
C LYS A 5 14.55 -44.70 -23.69
N LYS A 6 15.73 -44.12 -23.95
CA LYS A 6 16.23 -42.85 -23.36
C LYS A 6 15.55 -41.58 -23.91
N ARG A 7 14.24 -41.59 -24.18
CA ARG A 7 13.60 -40.51 -24.96
C ARG A 7 12.43 -39.78 -24.31
N GLU A 8 12.15 -40.00 -23.02
CA GLU A 8 11.01 -39.33 -22.36
C GLU A 8 11.38 -38.42 -21.17
N PHE A 9 12.67 -38.26 -20.84
CA PHE A 9 13.07 -37.45 -19.68
C PHE A 9 13.36 -35.97 -19.97
N ILE A 10 13.24 -35.52 -21.23
CA ILE A 10 13.56 -34.12 -21.62
C ILE A 10 12.30 -33.22 -21.63
N MET A 11 11.11 -33.78 -21.43
CA MET A 11 9.83 -33.06 -21.46
C MET A 11 9.28 -32.77 -20.05
N LEU A 12 10.13 -32.61 -19.04
CA LEU A 12 9.70 -32.19 -17.69
C LEU A 12 10.51 -31.04 -17.09
N SER A 13 11.48 -30.49 -17.83
CA SER A 13 12.38 -29.42 -17.36
C SER A 13 12.07 -28.04 -17.95
N LEU A 14 11.03 -27.89 -18.77
CA LEU A 14 10.63 -26.63 -19.41
C LEU A 14 9.50 -25.88 -18.70
N LEU A 15 9.00 -26.39 -17.57
CA LEU A 15 7.91 -25.77 -16.78
C LEU A 15 8.41 -24.96 -15.57
N LEU A 16 9.73 -24.74 -15.44
CA LEU A 16 10.36 -24.07 -14.29
C LEU A 16 10.87 -22.65 -14.57
N LEU A 17 10.61 -22.09 -15.75
CA LEU A 17 11.07 -20.75 -16.15
C LEU A 17 9.95 -19.67 -16.20
N ALA A 18 8.75 -19.96 -15.69
CA ALA A 18 7.64 -18.99 -15.67
C ALA A 18 7.59 -18.13 -14.38
N GLY A 19 8.73 -17.93 -13.71
CA GLY A 19 8.84 -17.18 -12.46
C GLY A 19 9.38 -15.76 -12.62
N LEU A 20 9.31 -15.15 -13.81
CA LEU A 20 9.55 -13.72 -13.93
C LEU A 20 8.35 -13.02 -13.29
N ALA A 21 8.53 -12.51 -12.07
CA ALA A 21 7.60 -11.60 -11.44
C ALA A 21 7.50 -10.35 -12.32
N PHE A 22 6.58 -10.38 -13.28
CA PHE A 22 6.22 -9.19 -14.05
C PHE A 22 5.57 -8.26 -13.05
N SER A 23 6.29 -7.21 -12.64
CA SER A 23 5.66 -6.12 -11.90
C SER A 23 4.74 -5.44 -12.90
N GLU A 24 3.43 -5.64 -12.74
CA GLU A 24 2.46 -4.86 -13.51
C GLU A 24 2.75 -3.36 -13.32
N PRO A 25 2.67 -2.57 -14.40
CA PRO A 25 2.84 -1.13 -14.29
C PRO A 25 1.78 -0.58 -13.32
N ALA A 26 2.18 0.42 -12.53
CA ALA A 26 1.26 1.04 -11.59
C ALA A 26 0.03 1.60 -12.35
N PRO A 27 -1.19 1.41 -11.82
CA PRO A 27 -2.42 1.78 -12.52
C PRO A 27 -2.44 3.28 -12.82
N GLU A 28 -2.97 3.65 -13.99
CA GLU A 28 -3.09 5.06 -14.36
C GLU A 28 -4.22 5.74 -13.57
N CYS A 29 -3.93 6.92 -13.03
CA CYS A 29 -4.91 7.73 -12.31
C CYS A 29 -4.84 9.16 -12.85
N ILE A 30 -5.89 9.59 -13.55
CA ILE A 30 -6.01 10.95 -14.09
C ILE A 30 -7.34 11.52 -13.62
N LYS A 31 -7.28 12.72 -13.04
CA LYS A 31 -8.47 13.48 -12.64
C LYS A 31 -8.28 14.94 -13.06
N ASP A 32 -9.26 15.46 -13.81
CA ASP A 32 -9.25 16.83 -14.34
C ASP A 32 -7.97 17.18 -15.13
N GLY A 33 -7.45 16.21 -15.90
CA GLY A 33 -6.21 16.34 -16.67
C GLY A 33 -4.91 16.27 -15.85
N VAL A 34 -5.01 16.10 -14.53
CA VAL A 34 -3.86 15.93 -13.63
C VAL A 34 -3.59 14.45 -13.42
N LYS A 35 -2.33 14.03 -13.61
CA LYS A 35 -1.87 12.67 -13.35
C LYS A 35 -1.49 12.50 -11.88
N TYR A 36 -2.05 11.48 -11.26
CA TYR A 36 -1.79 11.03 -9.90
C TYR A 36 -1.11 9.65 -9.92
N GLY A 37 -0.73 9.16 -8.74
CA GLY A 37 0.12 7.96 -8.65
C GLY A 37 1.55 8.24 -9.08
N VAL A 38 2.06 9.44 -8.78
CA VAL A 38 3.41 9.87 -9.12
C VAL A 38 4.23 10.16 -7.86
N THR A 39 5.56 10.11 -7.98
CA THR A 39 6.51 10.53 -6.95
C THR A 39 7.31 11.73 -7.44
N ARG A 40 7.71 12.64 -6.55
CA ARG A 40 8.53 13.82 -6.91
C ARG A 40 9.95 13.42 -7.36
N GLY A 41 10.47 12.32 -6.81
CA GLY A 41 11.79 11.79 -7.12
C GLY A 41 11.76 10.43 -7.82
N SER A 42 12.93 9.82 -7.99
CA SER A 42 13.05 8.48 -8.55
C SER A 42 12.33 7.44 -7.68
N PHE A 43 11.55 6.57 -8.33
CA PHE A 43 10.93 5.43 -7.69
C PHE A 43 11.94 4.28 -7.56
N ARG A 44 12.42 4.03 -6.33
CA ARG A 44 13.41 2.98 -6.02
C ARG A 44 12.81 1.82 -5.25
N SER A 45 11.48 1.68 -5.28
CA SER A 45 10.75 0.63 -4.57
C SER A 45 10.99 0.62 -3.05
N GLU A 46 11.24 1.80 -2.48
CA GLU A 46 11.40 2.00 -1.04
C GLU A 46 10.05 2.34 -0.40
N TRP A 47 9.88 2.07 0.90
CA TRP A 47 8.59 2.30 1.56
C TRP A 47 8.09 3.74 1.42
N TRP A 48 8.98 4.73 1.39
CA TRP A 48 8.60 6.13 1.25
C TRP A 48 8.18 6.48 -0.18
N ASN A 49 8.68 5.77 -1.20
CA ASN A 49 8.21 5.95 -2.57
C ASN A 49 6.79 5.43 -2.72
N TYR A 50 6.51 4.25 -2.16
CA TYR A 50 5.15 3.70 -2.13
C TYR A 50 4.21 4.58 -1.29
N LEU A 51 4.65 5.07 -0.13
CA LEU A 51 3.85 5.99 0.68
C LEU A 51 3.50 7.28 -0.09
N GLU A 52 4.49 7.92 -0.70
CA GLU A 52 4.32 9.14 -1.50
C GLU A 52 3.35 8.91 -2.66
N ARG A 53 3.54 7.81 -3.39
CA ARG A 53 2.70 7.47 -4.54
C ARG A 53 1.27 7.10 -4.14
N GLY A 54 1.10 6.38 -3.03
CA GLY A 54 -0.21 6.06 -2.46
C GLY A 54 -0.98 7.31 -2.02
N MET A 55 -0.30 8.30 -1.44
CA MET A 55 -0.90 9.60 -1.13
C MET A 55 -1.29 10.36 -2.41
N SER A 56 -0.46 10.30 -3.46
CA SER A 56 -0.83 10.87 -4.76
C SER A 56 -2.09 10.21 -5.32
N TYR A 57 -2.21 8.88 -5.27
CA TYR A 57 -3.44 8.19 -5.67
C TYR A 57 -4.66 8.59 -4.83
N LEU A 58 -4.50 8.80 -3.51
CA LEU A 58 -5.57 9.29 -2.64
C LEU A 58 -6.08 10.67 -3.08
N GLU A 59 -5.18 11.60 -3.38
CA GLU A 59 -5.54 12.94 -3.88
C GLU A 59 -6.30 12.87 -5.21
N GLY A 60 -5.92 11.90 -6.06
CA GLY A 60 -6.60 11.62 -7.32
C GLY A 60 -7.93 10.87 -7.19
N GLY A 61 -8.28 10.38 -6.00
CA GLY A 61 -9.47 9.56 -5.77
C GLY A 61 -9.37 8.11 -6.26
N CYS A 62 -8.16 7.64 -6.58
CA CYS A 62 -7.91 6.27 -7.03
C CYS A 62 -7.59 5.38 -5.82
N TYR A 63 -8.63 5.07 -5.04
CA TYR A 63 -8.47 4.56 -3.68
C TYR A 63 -7.91 3.13 -3.60
N GLU A 64 -8.18 2.28 -4.59
CA GLU A 64 -7.65 0.91 -4.69
C GLU A 64 -6.14 0.93 -4.97
N ALA A 65 -5.72 1.80 -5.89
CA ALA A 65 -4.31 2.01 -6.19
C ALA A 65 -3.56 2.59 -4.98
N ALA A 66 -4.19 3.56 -4.30
CA ALA A 66 -3.66 4.09 -3.05
C ALA A 66 -3.49 3.01 -2.00
N LEU A 67 -4.52 2.18 -1.79
CA LEU A 67 -4.51 1.10 -0.81
C LEU A 67 -3.36 0.12 -1.07
N ALA A 68 -3.18 -0.30 -2.34
CA ALA A 68 -2.11 -1.21 -2.72
C ALA A 68 -0.71 -0.65 -2.40
N ASP A 69 -0.48 0.63 -2.71
CA ASP A 69 0.79 1.30 -2.41
C ASP A 69 1.01 1.49 -0.90
N LEU A 70 -0.03 1.84 -0.16
CA LEU A 70 0.04 2.01 1.29
C LEU A 70 0.32 0.69 2.01
N ASP A 71 -0.31 -0.40 1.58
CA ASP A 71 0.01 -1.75 2.07
C ASP A 71 1.45 -2.13 1.76
N LYS A 72 1.95 -1.79 0.56
CA LYS A 72 3.35 -2.05 0.20
C LYS A 72 4.33 -1.23 1.04
N ALA A 73 4.00 0.03 1.33
CA ALA A 73 4.80 0.88 2.21
C ALA A 73 4.90 0.29 3.62
N ILE A 74 3.77 -0.17 4.19
CA ILE A 74 3.73 -0.84 5.50
C ILE A 74 4.57 -2.12 5.48
N GLU A 75 4.41 -2.98 4.47
CA GLU A 75 5.16 -4.23 4.32
C GLU A 75 6.67 -3.99 4.31
N LEU A 76 7.12 -3.04 3.49
CA LEU A 76 8.54 -2.71 3.37
C LEU A 76 9.07 -2.06 4.65
N ARG A 77 8.28 -1.20 5.30
CA ARG A 77 8.72 -0.55 6.53
C ARG A 77 8.88 -1.56 7.67
N LYS A 78 7.98 -2.53 7.80
CA LYS A 78 8.08 -3.64 8.77
C LYS A 78 9.40 -4.40 8.68
N LYS A 79 10.00 -4.50 7.48
CA LYS A 79 11.30 -5.14 7.28
C LYS A 79 12.48 -4.30 7.76
N GLN A 80 12.31 -2.97 7.87
CA GLN A 80 13.39 -2.04 8.19
C GLN A 80 13.44 -1.61 9.65
N VAL A 81 12.34 -1.73 10.39
CA VAL A 81 12.26 -1.27 11.78
C VAL A 81 11.77 -2.37 12.71
N LYS A 82 12.26 -2.37 13.95
CA LYS A 82 11.82 -3.32 14.99
C LYS A 82 10.32 -3.23 15.28
N LYS A 83 9.78 -2.01 15.23
CA LYS A 83 8.37 -1.73 15.47
C LYS A 83 7.88 -0.73 14.46
N GLU A 84 7.09 -1.20 13.51
CA GLU A 84 6.42 -0.36 12.52
C GLU A 84 5.17 0.25 13.15
N HIS A 85 5.00 1.56 12.93
CA HIS A 85 3.88 2.37 13.40
C HIS A 85 3.99 3.76 12.78
N ASP A 86 2.85 4.45 12.67
CA ASP A 86 2.79 5.84 12.24
C ASP A 86 3.62 6.74 13.17
N LYS A 87 4.44 7.61 12.58
CA LYS A 87 5.31 8.53 13.31
C LYS A 87 5.71 9.73 12.47
N ARG A 88 5.93 10.86 13.15
CA ARG A 88 6.60 12.02 12.56
C ARG A 88 8.09 11.75 12.39
N ARG A 89 8.69 12.41 11.40
CA ARG A 89 10.15 12.37 11.12
C ARG A 89 10.71 10.94 11.09
N ALA A 90 10.05 10.06 10.34
CA ALA A 90 10.61 8.76 9.97
C ALA A 90 11.82 8.96 9.04
N ARG A 91 12.97 8.37 9.41
CA ARG A 91 14.16 8.38 8.56
C ARG A 91 13.90 7.59 7.28
N THR A 92 14.30 8.15 6.13
CA THR A 92 14.31 7.49 4.82
C THR A 92 15.73 7.00 4.51
N TYR A 93 16.55 7.84 3.86
CA TYR A 93 17.96 7.59 3.57
C TYR A 93 18.84 8.71 4.13
N GLY A 94 20.06 8.38 4.57
CA GLY A 94 20.98 9.35 5.16
C GLY A 94 20.32 10.17 6.28
N LEU A 95 20.42 11.50 6.18
CA LEU A 95 19.79 12.46 7.10
C LEU A 95 18.46 13.03 6.58
N HIS A 96 17.78 12.31 5.67
CA HIS A 96 16.45 12.67 5.20
C HIS A 96 15.35 12.02 6.05
N PHE A 97 14.31 12.80 6.31
CA PHE A 97 13.17 12.41 7.12
C PHE A 97 11.89 12.82 6.42
N THR A 98 10.86 12.00 6.55
CA THR A 98 9.49 12.31 6.14
C THR A 98 8.54 11.89 7.25
N ASP A 99 7.36 12.47 7.29
CA ASP A 99 6.29 11.93 8.12
C ASP A 99 5.81 10.59 7.52
N TYR A 100 5.60 9.61 8.38
CA TYR A 100 5.12 8.28 8.03
C TYR A 100 3.77 8.06 8.70
N PHE A 101 2.71 8.15 7.90
CA PHE A 101 1.32 8.00 8.36
C PHE A 101 0.59 6.97 7.48
N ALA A 102 1.22 5.82 7.24
CA ALA A 102 0.70 4.83 6.30
C ALA A 102 -0.62 4.21 6.80
N HIS A 103 -0.75 3.96 8.11
CA HIS A 103 -2.00 3.46 8.69
C HIS A 103 -3.12 4.50 8.59
N ARG A 104 -2.84 5.78 8.86
CA ARG A 104 -3.81 6.87 8.67
C ARG A 104 -4.34 6.91 7.24
N GLU A 105 -3.44 7.01 6.28
CA GLU A 105 -3.83 7.17 4.88
C GLU A 105 -4.47 5.89 4.33
N LYS A 106 -4.07 4.71 4.82
CA LYS A 106 -4.75 3.45 4.49
C LYS A 106 -6.19 3.46 5.00
N GLY A 107 -6.40 3.93 6.23
CA GLY A 107 -7.73 4.13 6.79
C GLY A 107 -8.59 5.08 5.95
N VAL A 108 -8.00 6.16 5.44
CA VAL A 108 -8.68 7.10 4.53
C VAL A 108 -9.06 6.41 3.20
N ALA A 109 -8.15 5.66 2.59
CA ALA A 109 -8.45 4.92 1.36
C ALA A 109 -9.62 3.95 1.58
N LEU A 110 -9.55 3.15 2.65
CA LEU A 110 -10.59 2.18 3.01
C LEU A 110 -11.95 2.84 3.28
N TYR A 111 -11.97 4.02 3.90
CA TYR A 111 -13.19 4.78 4.11
C TYR A 111 -13.88 5.11 2.78
N HIS A 112 -13.12 5.65 1.82
CA HIS A 112 -13.68 6.00 0.50
C HIS A 112 -14.10 4.79 -0.32
N LEU A 113 -13.50 3.62 -0.06
CA LEU A 113 -13.90 2.33 -0.62
C LEU A 113 -15.15 1.73 0.04
N GLY A 114 -15.71 2.38 1.06
CA GLY A 114 -16.83 1.84 1.84
C GLY A 114 -16.46 0.67 2.76
N ARG A 115 -15.16 0.39 2.93
CA ARG A 115 -14.63 -0.69 3.77
C ARG A 115 -14.50 -0.20 5.21
N TYR A 116 -15.62 0.22 5.79
CA TYR A 116 -15.65 1.03 7.00
C TYR A 116 -15.10 0.32 8.26
N GLU A 117 -15.30 -0.99 8.40
CA GLU A 117 -14.72 -1.73 9.54
C GLU A 117 -13.20 -1.80 9.47
N GLU A 118 -12.65 -2.01 8.27
CA GLU A 118 -11.21 -2.01 8.07
C GLU A 118 -10.63 -0.60 8.23
N ALA A 119 -11.32 0.41 7.70
CA ALA A 119 -10.96 1.81 7.88
C ALA A 119 -10.87 2.18 9.36
N LYS A 120 -11.89 1.82 10.16
CA LYS A 120 -11.90 2.04 11.62
C LYS A 120 -10.65 1.48 12.27
N LYS A 121 -10.31 0.22 11.96
CA LYS A 121 -9.15 -0.46 12.52
C LYS A 121 -7.83 0.27 12.21
N GLU A 122 -7.64 0.67 10.96
CA GLU A 122 -6.40 1.34 10.52
C GLU A 122 -6.28 2.76 11.10
N LEU A 123 -7.39 3.51 11.16
CA LEU A 123 -7.44 4.85 11.76
C LEU A 123 -7.15 4.79 13.27
N MET A 124 -7.74 3.81 13.97
CA MET A 124 -7.45 3.58 15.38
C MET A 124 -6.01 3.15 15.60
N GLU A 125 -5.42 2.33 14.71
CA GLU A 125 -4.00 1.98 14.80
C GLU A 125 -3.11 3.22 14.70
N SER A 126 -3.39 4.12 13.75
CA SER A 126 -2.66 5.39 13.63
C SER A 126 -2.72 6.23 14.91
N LEU A 127 -3.93 6.42 15.45
CA LEU A 127 -4.17 7.25 16.64
C LEU A 127 -3.55 6.70 17.93
N LYS A 128 -3.20 5.41 17.99
CA LYS A 128 -2.44 4.85 19.13
C LYS A 128 -1.05 5.48 19.26
N TRP A 129 -0.48 5.95 18.15
CA TRP A 129 0.91 6.36 18.06
C TRP A 129 1.10 7.86 17.96
N VAL A 130 0.28 8.51 17.14
CA VAL A 130 0.37 9.96 16.91
C VAL A 130 -1.03 10.53 16.78
N ASP A 131 -1.36 11.50 17.63
CA ASP A 131 -2.58 12.27 17.44
C ASP A 131 -2.52 13.04 16.12
N SER A 132 -3.59 12.90 15.34
CA SER A 132 -3.72 13.45 14.00
C SER A 132 -5.17 13.86 13.78
N GLU A 133 -5.39 15.15 13.56
CA GLU A 133 -6.71 15.72 13.26
C GLU A 133 -7.40 14.96 12.13
N ARG A 134 -6.72 14.78 10.98
CA ARG A 134 -7.22 13.98 9.86
C ARG A 134 -7.65 12.56 10.26
N ALA A 135 -6.94 11.88 11.16
CA ALA A 135 -7.31 10.53 11.57
C ALA A 135 -8.58 10.55 12.43
N ARG A 136 -8.73 11.54 13.31
CA ARG A 136 -9.95 11.74 14.12
C ARG A 136 -11.16 12.06 13.25
N GLU A 137 -11.02 12.99 12.31
CA GLU A 137 -12.09 13.37 11.37
C GLU A 137 -12.60 12.17 10.58
N TYR A 138 -11.70 11.39 9.99
CA TYR A 138 -12.09 10.19 9.24
C TYR A 138 -12.67 9.11 10.15
N LEU A 139 -12.20 8.97 11.39
CA LEU A 139 -12.78 8.02 12.32
C LEU A 139 -14.21 8.38 12.69
N GLU A 140 -14.50 9.66 12.95
CA GLU A 140 -15.85 10.16 13.23
C GLU A 140 -16.80 9.98 12.04
N MET A 141 -16.33 10.35 10.83
CA MET A 141 -17.08 10.11 9.60
C MET A 141 -17.34 8.62 9.38
N ASN A 142 -16.38 7.75 9.69
CA ASN A 142 -16.50 6.30 9.56
C ASN A 142 -17.52 5.71 10.54
N GLU A 143 -17.50 6.15 11.80
CA GLU A 143 -18.48 5.72 12.82
C GLU A 143 -19.91 6.12 12.44
N SER A 144 -20.07 7.33 11.88
CA SER A 144 -21.35 7.79 11.34
C SER A 144 -21.87 6.88 10.22
N ARG A 145 -20.99 6.44 9.31
CA ARG A 145 -21.33 5.50 8.23
C ARG A 145 -21.70 4.13 8.74
N LEU A 146 -20.93 3.57 9.67
CA LEU A 146 -21.23 2.27 10.28
C LEU A 146 -22.58 2.27 10.99
N LYS A 147 -22.88 3.33 11.74
CA LYS A 147 -24.18 3.50 12.40
C LYS A 147 -25.33 3.56 11.38
N ALA A 148 -25.15 4.30 10.29
CA ALA A 148 -26.16 4.42 9.25
C ALA A 148 -26.43 3.09 8.51
N LEU A 149 -25.45 2.19 8.43
CA LEU A 149 -25.59 0.87 7.79
C LEU A 149 -26.18 -0.20 8.72
N ALA A 150 -26.20 0.05 10.03
CA ALA A 150 -26.76 -0.86 11.03
C ALA A 150 -28.29 -0.72 11.20
N HIS A 151 -28.90 0.23 10.50
CA HIS A 151 -30.33 0.55 10.51
C HIS A 151 -30.92 0.38 9.11
#